data_AF-A0A961TWI9-F1
#
_entry.id   AF-A0A961TWI9-F1
#
_cell.length_a   1.000
_cell.length_b   1.000
_cell.length_c   1.000
_cell.angle_alpha   90.00
_cell.angle_beta   90.00
_cell.angle_gamma   90.00
#
_symmetry.space_group_name_H-M   'P 1'
#
loop_
_entity.id
_entity.type
_entity.pdbx_description
1 polymer ?
#
loop_
_entity_poly.entity_id
_entity_poly.type
_entity_poly.pdbx_seq_one_letter_code
_entity_poly.pdbx_strand_id
1 'polypeptide(L)'
;MSKSTSGNYFEDFRVGQEFRHAVPRTITTGDVALYSALYGMRFSIQSSDAFAQSVGLDRAPLDNLLLFHVIFGKTVPDISLNAVANLGYSDCRILRQAYPGDSFTARSEIIGLRENSNGKTGIVYVRSTGYNQLGQEVLTFIRWVMVNKRHEAAPTPDAVVPQTPPSVAPQRLVVPEGIRFEDYDAAIAGSPYGFDDYRIGERVDHVDGMTIEEAEHQVATRLYQNTAKGHFDARLQRSSRFGRRIVYGGHIISLARSLSFNGLANAATVLAINSGRHVNPAAAGDTVYCWS
;
A
#
# COMPACT_ATOMS: atom_id res chain seq x y z
N MET A 1 -0.81 10.03 -33.84
CA MET A 1 -0.97 9.75 -32.40
C MET A 1 0.29 9.08 -31.88
N SER A 2 0.80 9.51 -30.72
CA SER A 2 1.94 8.84 -30.08
C SER A 2 1.54 7.41 -29.65
N LYS A 3 2.48 6.46 -29.73
CA LYS A 3 2.30 5.10 -29.21
C LYS A 3 2.59 5.01 -27.70
N SER A 4 3.19 6.05 -27.12
CA SER A 4 3.46 6.14 -25.68
C SER A 4 2.32 6.87 -24.94
N THR A 5 2.08 6.48 -23.68
CA THR A 5 1.20 7.20 -22.76
C THR A 5 2.02 8.16 -21.88
N SER A 6 1.44 9.32 -21.56
CA SER A 6 2.00 10.29 -20.62
C SER A 6 1.33 10.25 -19.24
N GLY A 7 0.39 9.32 -19.03
CA GLY A 7 -0.51 9.32 -17.87
C GLY A 7 -1.53 10.47 -17.94
N ASN A 8 -2.40 10.53 -16.93
CA ASN A 8 -3.40 11.59 -16.80
C ASN A 8 -2.86 12.77 -15.98
N TYR A 9 -3.34 13.96 -16.30
CA TYR A 9 -3.17 15.19 -15.53
C TYR A 9 -4.51 15.56 -14.86
N PHE A 10 -4.51 16.54 -13.97
CA PHE A 10 -5.71 16.86 -13.18
C PHE A 10 -6.96 17.13 -14.04
N GLU A 11 -6.81 17.89 -15.12
CA GLU A 11 -7.89 18.24 -16.05
C GLU A 11 -8.38 17.08 -16.93
N ASP A 12 -7.70 15.92 -16.92
CA ASP A 12 -8.08 14.73 -17.68
C ASP A 12 -9.12 13.88 -16.91
N PHE A 13 -9.29 14.09 -15.61
CA PHE A 13 -10.19 13.30 -14.76
C PHE A 13 -11.64 13.81 -14.75
N ARG A 14 -12.60 12.90 -14.62
CA ARG A 14 -14.03 13.22 -14.39
C ARG A 14 -14.56 12.40 -13.22
N VAL A 15 -15.43 12.98 -12.38
CA VAL A 15 -16.12 12.22 -11.33
C VAL A 15 -16.99 11.12 -11.97
N GLY A 16 -16.97 9.92 -11.40
CA GLY A 16 -17.60 8.72 -11.96
C GLY A 16 -16.79 8.02 -13.06
N GLN A 17 -15.63 8.56 -13.45
CA GLN A 17 -14.76 7.91 -14.44
C GLN A 17 -14.16 6.62 -13.85
N GLU A 18 -14.30 5.53 -14.60
CA GLU A 18 -13.69 4.25 -14.27
C GLU A 18 -12.43 3.96 -15.09
N PHE A 19 -11.46 3.34 -14.44
CA PHE A 19 -10.24 2.82 -15.06
C PHE A 19 -10.15 1.32 -14.84
N ARG A 20 -9.89 0.58 -15.92
CA ARG A 20 -9.43 -0.82 -15.86
C ARG A 20 -7.92 -0.82 -16.07
N HIS A 21 -7.16 -1.07 -15.01
CA HIS A 21 -5.72 -0.93 -15.06
C HIS A 21 -5.06 -2.08 -15.82
N ALA A 22 -4.01 -1.77 -16.57
CA ALA A 22 -3.26 -2.74 -17.35
C ALA A 22 -2.38 -3.66 -16.47
N VAL A 23 -1.91 -4.74 -17.09
CA VAL A 23 -0.93 -5.69 -16.53
C VAL A 23 -1.49 -6.47 -15.33
N PRO A 24 -2.34 -7.50 -15.57
CA PRO A 24 -2.67 -8.47 -14.53
C PRO A 24 -1.40 -9.11 -13.98
N ARG A 25 -1.42 -9.50 -12.69
CA ARG A 25 -0.22 -9.99 -12.00
C ARG A 25 -0.54 -11.22 -11.14
N THR A 26 -0.02 -12.37 -11.55
CA THR A 26 0.08 -13.56 -10.68
C THR A 26 1.17 -13.35 -9.65
N ILE A 27 0.88 -13.53 -8.36
CA ILE A 27 1.88 -13.49 -7.29
C ILE A 27 2.32 -14.92 -6.97
N THR A 28 3.61 -15.13 -6.73
CA THR A 28 4.23 -16.45 -6.55
C THR A 28 5.04 -16.50 -5.26
N THR A 29 5.56 -17.66 -4.90
CA THR A 29 6.48 -17.80 -3.77
C THR A 29 7.79 -17.02 -3.97
N GLY A 30 8.21 -16.77 -5.21
CA GLY A 30 9.34 -15.90 -5.50
C GLY A 30 9.09 -14.44 -5.12
N ASP A 31 7.85 -13.97 -5.28
CA ASP A 31 7.44 -12.63 -4.85
C ASP A 31 7.41 -12.52 -3.32
N VAL A 32 6.91 -13.56 -2.64
CA VAL A 32 6.92 -13.66 -1.17
C VAL A 32 8.36 -13.66 -0.64
N ALA A 33 9.24 -14.48 -1.22
CA ALA A 33 10.64 -14.55 -0.82
C ALA A 33 11.35 -13.19 -0.98
N LEU A 34 11.12 -12.50 -2.12
CA LEU A 34 11.70 -11.18 -2.34
C LEU A 34 11.14 -10.13 -1.38
N TYR A 35 9.84 -10.14 -1.11
CA TYR A 35 9.23 -9.24 -0.12
C TYR A 35 9.82 -9.48 1.29
N SER A 36 9.93 -10.73 1.72
CA SER A 36 10.56 -11.07 3.01
C SER A 36 12.03 -10.65 3.07
N ALA A 37 12.80 -10.81 2.00
CA ALA A 37 14.20 -10.40 1.94
C ALA A 37 14.39 -8.87 1.97
N LEU A 38 13.46 -8.11 1.38
CA LEU A 38 13.52 -6.65 1.36
C LEU A 38 13.23 -6.05 2.75
N TYR A 39 12.34 -6.65 3.53
CA TYR A 39 11.86 -6.04 4.77
C TYR A 39 12.28 -6.81 6.03
N GLY A 40 12.72 -8.06 5.93
CA GLY A 40 13.00 -8.91 7.08
C GLY A 40 11.75 -9.36 7.83
N MET A 41 10.61 -9.53 7.14
CA MET A 41 9.32 -9.82 7.77
C MET A 41 9.33 -11.15 8.54
N ARG A 42 8.87 -11.13 9.81
CA ARG A 42 8.92 -12.30 10.73
C ARG A 42 7.57 -12.79 11.26
N PHE A 43 6.45 -12.26 10.77
CA PHE A 43 5.12 -12.71 11.22
C PHE A 43 4.90 -14.18 10.81
N SER A 44 4.71 -15.03 11.82
CA SER A 44 4.77 -16.50 11.70
C SER A 44 3.80 -17.08 10.68
N ILE A 45 2.57 -16.55 10.61
CA ILE A 45 1.52 -17.01 9.70
C ILE A 45 1.97 -16.91 8.22
N GLN A 46 2.65 -15.83 7.84
CA GLN A 46 3.12 -15.63 6.46
C GLN A 46 4.48 -16.27 6.20
N SER A 47 5.23 -16.62 7.24
CA SER A 47 6.58 -17.19 7.12
C SER A 47 6.61 -18.72 7.05
N SER A 48 5.58 -19.43 7.51
CA SER A 48 5.59 -20.90 7.62
C SER A 48 4.25 -21.52 7.26
N ASP A 49 4.26 -22.41 6.26
CA ASP A 49 3.09 -23.21 5.91
C ASP A 49 2.63 -24.07 7.10
N ALA A 50 3.57 -24.65 7.86
CA ALA A 50 3.25 -25.47 9.02
C ALA A 50 2.56 -24.66 10.14
N PHE A 51 3.01 -23.41 10.37
CA PHE A 51 2.36 -22.53 11.34
C PHE A 51 1.00 -22.04 10.84
N ALA A 52 0.89 -21.70 9.56
CA ALA A 52 -0.39 -21.34 8.94
C ALA A 52 -1.41 -22.50 9.04
N GLN A 53 -0.97 -23.74 8.83
CA GLN A 53 -1.78 -24.95 8.96
C GLN A 53 -2.18 -25.24 10.41
N SER A 54 -1.30 -24.99 11.38
CA SER A 54 -1.66 -25.15 12.80
C SER A 54 -2.76 -24.17 13.23
N VAL A 55 -2.89 -23.03 12.54
CA VAL A 55 -4.00 -22.07 12.73
C VAL A 55 -5.14 -22.25 11.72
N GLY A 56 -5.22 -23.40 11.05
CA GLY A 56 -6.36 -23.79 10.21
C GLY A 56 -6.36 -23.27 8.77
N LEU A 57 -5.30 -22.60 8.31
CA LEU A 57 -5.16 -22.20 6.90
C LEU A 57 -4.53 -23.33 6.07
N ASP A 58 -4.82 -23.38 4.76
CA ASP A 58 -4.24 -24.42 3.89
C ASP A 58 -2.70 -24.34 3.78
N ARG A 59 -2.16 -23.12 3.85
CA ARG A 59 -0.73 -22.76 3.71
C ARG A 59 -0.53 -21.30 4.13
N ALA A 60 0.72 -20.82 4.12
CA ALA A 60 1.04 -19.44 4.38
C ALA A 60 0.38 -18.51 3.34
N PRO A 61 -0.43 -17.52 3.77
CA PRO A 61 -0.98 -16.54 2.87
C PRO A 61 0.03 -15.49 2.45
N LEU A 62 -0.32 -14.68 1.45
CA LEU A 62 0.41 -13.43 1.16
C LEU A 62 0.29 -12.47 2.35
N ASP A 63 1.34 -11.68 2.56
CA ASP A 63 1.25 -10.48 3.40
C ASP A 63 0.25 -9.49 2.78
N ASN A 64 -0.68 -8.99 3.58
CA ASN A 64 -1.72 -8.07 3.10
C ASN A 64 -1.17 -6.72 2.63
N LEU A 65 0.02 -6.30 3.10
CA LEU A 65 0.72 -5.14 2.57
C LEU A 65 1.36 -5.43 1.22
N LEU A 66 1.87 -6.64 0.97
CA LEU A 66 2.31 -7.05 -0.36
C LEU A 66 1.13 -6.99 -1.35
N LEU A 67 -0.04 -7.54 -0.98
CA LEU A 67 -1.26 -7.42 -1.78
C LEU A 67 -1.62 -5.95 -2.04
N PHE A 68 -1.63 -5.12 -0.99
CA PHE A 68 -1.89 -3.69 -1.11
C PHE A 68 -0.92 -3.00 -2.08
N HIS A 69 0.38 -3.26 -1.99
CA HIS A 69 1.38 -2.63 -2.86
C HIS A 69 1.24 -3.08 -4.32
N VAL A 70 0.92 -4.34 -4.56
CA VAL A 70 0.64 -4.86 -5.91
C VAL A 70 -0.56 -4.15 -6.52
N ILE A 71 -1.70 -4.12 -5.82
CA ILE A 71 -2.92 -3.44 -6.30
C ILE A 71 -2.66 -1.94 -6.47
N PHE A 72 -2.02 -1.28 -5.50
CA PHE A 72 -1.65 0.13 -5.58
C PHE A 72 -0.80 0.41 -6.82
N GLY A 73 0.24 -0.41 -7.06
CA GLY A 73 1.14 -0.30 -8.19
C GLY A 73 0.42 -0.35 -9.54
N LYS A 74 -0.64 -1.17 -9.66
CA LYS A 74 -1.49 -1.20 -10.87
C LYS A 74 -2.14 0.14 -11.18
N THR A 75 -2.51 0.90 -10.16
CA THR A 75 -3.20 2.19 -10.33
C THR A 75 -2.26 3.32 -10.76
N VAL A 76 -0.95 3.17 -10.57
CA VAL A 76 0.01 4.27 -10.72
C VAL A 76 0.06 4.86 -12.13
N PRO A 77 0.14 4.07 -13.21
CA PRO A 77 0.22 4.62 -14.57
C PRO A 77 -0.93 5.57 -14.92
N ASP A 78 -2.14 5.22 -14.47
CA ASP A 78 -3.36 5.96 -14.81
C ASP A 78 -3.68 7.07 -13.82
N ILE A 79 -3.43 6.85 -12.52
CA ILE A 79 -3.88 7.77 -11.47
C ILE A 79 -2.79 8.75 -11.04
N SER A 80 -1.54 8.27 -10.87
CA SER A 80 -0.53 9.02 -10.13
C SER A 80 0.84 9.11 -10.79
N LEU A 81 0.94 8.81 -12.08
CA LEU A 81 2.19 8.97 -12.84
C LEU A 81 2.67 10.43 -12.84
N ASN A 82 1.73 11.38 -12.88
CA ASN A 82 1.99 12.83 -12.83
C ASN A 82 1.61 13.45 -11.46
N ALA A 83 1.46 12.62 -10.42
CA ALA A 83 1.19 13.11 -9.08
C ALA A 83 2.44 13.72 -8.42
N VAL A 84 2.21 14.79 -7.66
CA VAL A 84 3.21 15.41 -6.79
C VAL A 84 3.35 14.62 -5.48
N ALA A 85 2.22 14.18 -4.91
CA ALA A 85 2.19 13.46 -3.65
C ALA A 85 0.88 12.67 -3.48
N ASN A 86 0.95 11.58 -2.73
CA ASN A 86 -0.22 10.94 -2.14
C ASN A 86 -0.52 11.61 -0.80
N LEU A 87 -1.74 12.12 -0.63
CA LEU A 87 -2.10 12.96 0.51
C LEU A 87 -2.78 12.17 1.63
N GLY A 88 -3.37 11.01 1.32
CA GLY A 88 -3.89 10.11 2.34
C GLY A 88 -4.56 8.86 1.79
N TYR A 89 -5.06 8.06 2.73
CA TYR A 89 -5.80 6.81 2.53
C TYR A 89 -7.01 6.80 3.46
N SER A 90 -8.05 6.08 3.09
CA SER A 90 -9.20 5.77 3.95
C SER A 90 -9.91 4.51 3.43
N ASP A 91 -10.74 3.89 4.28
CA ASP A 91 -11.60 2.76 3.93
C ASP A 91 -10.83 1.60 3.25
N CYS A 92 -9.56 1.40 3.61
CA CYS A 92 -8.75 0.32 3.06
C CYS A 92 -9.09 -0.97 3.79
N ARG A 93 -9.67 -1.94 3.08
CA ARG A 93 -10.16 -3.19 3.65
C ARG A 93 -9.58 -4.37 2.89
N ILE A 94 -9.08 -5.34 3.64
CA ILE A 94 -8.80 -6.67 3.11
C ILE A 94 -10.13 -7.41 3.11
N LEU A 95 -10.55 -7.88 1.93
CA LEU A 95 -11.84 -8.50 1.71
C LEU A 95 -11.73 -10.01 1.61
N ARG A 96 -10.58 -10.52 1.18
CA ARG A 96 -10.29 -11.96 1.07
C ARG A 96 -8.82 -12.22 1.31
N GLN A 97 -8.54 -13.41 1.86
CA GLN A 97 -7.19 -13.92 1.95
C GLN A 97 -6.65 -14.21 0.55
N ALA A 98 -5.41 -13.80 0.31
CA ALA A 98 -4.70 -14.05 -0.95
C ALA A 98 -3.55 -15.04 -0.73
N TYR A 99 -3.24 -15.84 -1.75
CA TYR A 99 -2.20 -16.87 -1.69
C TYR A 99 -1.24 -16.80 -2.89
N PRO A 100 -0.01 -17.35 -2.73
CA PRO A 100 0.85 -17.62 -3.87
C PRO A 100 0.13 -18.48 -4.94
N GLY A 101 0.11 -18.00 -6.17
CA GLY A 101 -0.62 -18.56 -7.31
C GLY A 101 -1.80 -17.71 -7.76
N ASP A 102 -2.34 -16.83 -6.90
CA ASP A 102 -3.45 -15.95 -7.27
C ASP A 102 -3.01 -14.85 -8.26
N SER A 103 -3.91 -14.52 -9.20
CA SER A 103 -3.70 -13.46 -10.20
C SER A 103 -4.58 -12.26 -9.92
N PHE A 104 -3.97 -11.08 -9.83
CA PHE A 104 -4.68 -9.86 -9.49
C PHE A 104 -4.83 -8.90 -10.66
N THR A 105 -6.00 -8.28 -10.73
CA THR A 105 -6.30 -7.08 -11.54
C THR A 105 -6.76 -5.95 -10.63
N ALA A 106 -6.80 -4.72 -11.14
CA ALA A 106 -7.30 -3.58 -10.39
C ALA A 106 -8.20 -2.68 -11.24
N ARG A 107 -9.20 -2.08 -10.59
CA ARG A 107 -10.02 -1.01 -11.15
C ARG A 107 -10.03 0.19 -10.23
N SER A 108 -10.23 1.38 -10.80
CA SER A 108 -10.39 2.60 -10.03
C SER A 108 -11.57 3.42 -10.50
N GLU A 109 -12.27 4.07 -9.58
CA GLU A 109 -13.33 5.04 -9.84
C GLU A 109 -12.92 6.39 -9.25
N ILE A 110 -13.03 7.45 -10.03
CA ILE A 110 -12.84 8.82 -9.54
C ILE A 110 -14.09 9.25 -8.77
N ILE A 111 -13.95 9.42 -7.46
CA ILE A 111 -15.07 9.74 -6.55
C ILE A 111 -15.06 11.21 -6.11
N GLY A 112 -14.07 11.99 -6.54
CA GLY A 112 -13.99 13.41 -6.22
C GLY A 112 -12.81 14.11 -6.89
N LEU A 113 -13.00 15.40 -7.15
CA LEU A 113 -12.02 16.29 -7.77
C LEU A 113 -12.09 17.64 -7.07
N ARG A 114 -10.94 18.25 -6.79
CA ARG A 114 -10.87 19.61 -6.26
C ARG A 114 -9.60 20.30 -6.72
N GLU A 115 -9.71 21.37 -7.49
CA GLU A 115 -8.55 22.18 -7.86
C GLU A 115 -7.95 22.86 -6.61
N ASN A 116 -6.62 22.96 -6.56
CA ASN A 116 -5.96 23.74 -5.52
C ASN A 116 -5.98 25.23 -5.88
N SER A 117 -6.00 26.09 -4.86
CA SER A 117 -6.04 27.55 -5.03
C SER A 117 -4.89 28.15 -5.86
N ASN A 118 -3.79 27.42 -6.03
CA ASN A 118 -2.68 27.85 -6.88
C ASN A 118 -2.96 27.74 -8.39
N GLY A 119 -4.01 27.03 -8.81
CA GLY A 119 -4.36 26.83 -10.23
C GLY A 119 -3.38 25.95 -11.02
N LYS A 120 -2.41 25.30 -10.36
CA LYS A 120 -1.36 24.47 -11.00
C LYS A 120 -1.54 22.98 -10.77
N THR A 121 -2.34 22.63 -9.76
CA THR A 121 -2.52 21.26 -9.28
C THR A 121 -3.96 21.08 -8.80
N GLY A 122 -4.40 19.84 -8.72
CA GLY A 122 -5.66 19.50 -8.06
C GLY A 122 -5.58 18.18 -7.32
N ILE A 123 -6.54 17.95 -6.43
CA ILE A 123 -6.68 16.73 -5.66
C ILE A 123 -7.68 15.82 -6.36
N VAL A 124 -7.26 14.59 -6.62
CA VAL A 124 -8.09 13.53 -7.18
C VAL A 124 -8.35 12.50 -6.11
N TYR A 125 -9.62 12.27 -5.76
CA TYR A 125 -10.07 11.22 -4.86
C TYR A 125 -10.46 10.01 -5.70
N VAL A 126 -9.91 8.85 -5.36
CA VAL A 126 -10.09 7.62 -6.12
C VAL A 126 -10.41 6.47 -5.17
N ARG A 127 -11.43 5.67 -5.52
CA ARG A 127 -11.64 4.34 -4.94
C ARG A 127 -11.02 3.31 -5.86
N SER A 128 -10.11 2.51 -5.34
CA SER A 128 -9.46 1.43 -6.09
C SER A 128 -9.82 0.08 -5.49
N THR A 129 -10.14 -0.89 -6.34
CA THR A 129 -10.50 -2.25 -5.94
C THR A 129 -9.67 -3.26 -6.73
N GLY A 130 -9.05 -4.19 -6.01
CA GLY A 130 -8.33 -5.34 -6.55
C GLY A 130 -9.24 -6.56 -6.66
N TYR A 131 -9.05 -7.35 -7.71
CA TYR A 131 -9.82 -8.57 -8.00
C TYR A 131 -8.88 -9.75 -8.25
N ASN A 132 -9.24 -10.95 -7.77
CA ASN A 132 -8.53 -12.19 -8.09
C ASN A 132 -8.93 -12.76 -9.46
N GLN A 133 -8.38 -13.93 -9.82
CA GLN A 133 -8.65 -14.66 -11.06
C GLN A 133 -10.12 -15.09 -11.24
N LEU A 134 -10.89 -15.17 -10.14
CA LEU A 134 -12.31 -15.50 -10.14
C LEU A 134 -13.20 -14.24 -10.25
N GLY A 135 -12.61 -13.06 -10.40
CA GLY A 135 -13.35 -11.79 -10.44
C GLY A 135 -13.88 -11.35 -9.07
N GLN A 136 -13.40 -11.93 -7.98
CA GLN A 136 -13.82 -11.57 -6.62
C GLN A 136 -12.98 -10.41 -6.10
N GLU A 137 -13.61 -9.44 -5.44
CA GLU A 137 -12.89 -8.37 -4.74
C GLU A 137 -12.04 -8.95 -3.60
N VAL A 138 -10.76 -8.57 -3.55
CA VAL A 138 -9.81 -9.02 -2.52
C VAL A 138 -9.35 -7.88 -1.62
N LEU A 139 -9.35 -6.65 -2.13
CA LEU A 139 -8.89 -5.47 -1.43
C LEU A 139 -9.55 -4.24 -2.06
N THR A 140 -9.98 -3.28 -1.24
CA THR A 140 -10.47 -1.99 -1.71
C THR A 140 -9.95 -0.87 -0.82
N PHE A 141 -9.68 0.30 -1.37
CA PHE A 141 -9.28 1.49 -0.61
C PHE A 141 -9.66 2.78 -1.32
N ILE A 142 -9.80 3.85 -0.54
CA ILE A 142 -9.81 5.21 -1.04
C ILE A 142 -8.43 5.81 -0.83
N ARG A 143 -7.93 6.54 -1.82
CA ARG A 143 -6.79 7.45 -1.65
C ARG A 143 -7.07 8.77 -2.36
N TRP A 144 -6.33 9.80 -1.99
CA TRP A 144 -6.34 11.05 -2.74
C TRP A 144 -4.94 11.55 -3.02
N VAL A 145 -4.74 12.03 -4.24
CA VAL A 145 -3.44 12.42 -4.78
C VAL A 145 -3.48 13.85 -5.28
N MET A 146 -2.40 14.58 -5.07
CA MET A 146 -2.19 15.87 -5.70
C MET A 146 -1.58 15.64 -7.09
N VAL A 147 -2.27 16.02 -8.15
CA VAL A 147 -1.86 15.82 -9.54
C VAL A 147 -1.60 17.17 -10.19
N ASN A 148 -0.53 17.26 -11.00
CA ASN A 148 -0.23 18.45 -11.78
C ASN A 148 -1.28 18.67 -12.87
N LYS A 149 -1.56 19.93 -13.19
CA LYS A 149 -2.20 20.27 -14.46
C LYS A 149 -1.17 20.20 -15.59
N ARG A 150 -1.61 19.83 -16.79
CA ARG A 150 -0.79 19.92 -18.00
C ARG A 150 -0.74 21.37 -18.47
N HIS A 151 -1.87 22.05 -18.41
CA HIS A 151 -2.03 23.46 -18.76
C HIS A 151 -2.73 24.20 -17.62
N GLU A 152 -2.07 25.21 -17.02
CA GLU A 152 -2.62 25.97 -15.89
C GLU A 152 -3.98 26.62 -16.22
N ALA A 153 -4.19 27.03 -17.48
CA ALA A 153 -5.44 27.64 -17.96
C ALA A 153 -6.55 26.64 -18.34
N ALA A 154 -6.32 25.32 -18.24
CA ALA A 154 -7.35 24.34 -18.57
C ALA A 154 -8.57 24.49 -17.64
N PRO A 155 -9.81 24.40 -18.18
CA PRO A 155 -11.01 24.47 -17.36
C PRO A 155 -11.03 23.31 -16.37
N THR A 156 -11.50 23.59 -15.16
CA THR A 156 -11.50 22.61 -14.09
C THR A 156 -12.89 22.05 -13.79
N PRO A 157 -12.99 20.75 -13.45
CA PRO A 157 -14.27 20.16 -13.06
C PRO A 157 -14.79 20.80 -11.78
N ASP A 158 -16.12 20.79 -11.61
CA ASP A 158 -16.76 21.21 -10.37
C ASP A 158 -16.19 20.44 -9.17
N ALA A 159 -15.99 21.15 -8.07
CA ALA A 159 -15.38 20.58 -6.89
C ALA A 159 -16.33 19.58 -6.22
N VAL A 160 -15.88 18.33 -6.11
CA VAL A 160 -16.54 17.26 -5.36
C VAL A 160 -15.53 16.67 -4.38
N VAL A 161 -15.79 16.84 -3.08
CA VAL A 161 -14.99 16.25 -2.00
C VAL A 161 -15.83 15.19 -1.30
N PRO A 162 -15.52 13.90 -1.49
CA PRO A 162 -16.29 12.83 -0.88
C PRO A 162 -16.06 12.81 0.63
N GLN A 163 -17.09 12.40 1.38
CA GLN A 163 -16.91 12.02 2.78
C GLN A 163 -16.19 10.67 2.85
N THR A 164 -15.16 10.58 3.68
CA THR A 164 -14.41 9.35 3.92
C THR A 164 -14.49 8.99 5.41
N PRO A 165 -14.71 7.71 5.76
CA PRO A 165 -14.79 7.32 7.16
C PRO A 165 -13.45 7.54 7.88
N PRO A 166 -13.46 7.91 9.18
CA PRO A 166 -12.24 8.11 9.96
C PRO A 166 -11.51 6.79 10.26
N SER A 167 -12.23 5.68 10.28
CA SER A 167 -11.71 4.33 10.44
C SER A 167 -12.63 3.30 9.78
N VAL A 168 -12.10 2.11 9.51
CA VAL A 168 -12.91 0.97 9.10
C VAL A 168 -13.62 0.42 10.35
N ALA A 169 -14.94 0.34 10.31
CA ALA A 169 -15.73 -0.21 11.41
C ALA A 169 -15.40 -1.71 11.61
N PRO A 170 -15.28 -2.19 12.87
CA PRO A 170 -14.95 -3.59 13.16
C PRO A 170 -15.84 -4.62 12.45
N GLN A 171 -17.12 -4.33 12.29
CA GLN A 171 -18.09 -5.22 11.62
C GLN A 171 -17.84 -5.38 10.12
N ARG A 172 -16.97 -4.56 9.53
CA ARG A 172 -16.56 -4.63 8.12
C ARG A 172 -15.20 -5.31 7.93
N LEU A 173 -14.53 -5.72 9.02
CA LEU A 173 -13.30 -6.48 8.96
C LEU A 173 -13.62 -7.93 8.58
N VAL A 174 -12.83 -8.49 7.67
CA VAL A 174 -12.95 -9.89 7.27
C VAL A 174 -11.85 -10.67 7.98
N VAL A 175 -12.25 -11.60 8.83
CA VAL A 175 -11.34 -12.61 9.39
C VAL A 175 -11.23 -13.74 8.35
N PRO A 176 -10.03 -14.22 8.01
CA PRO A 176 -9.86 -15.31 7.07
C PRO A 176 -10.68 -16.54 7.46
N GLU A 177 -11.37 -17.13 6.48
CA GLU A 177 -12.17 -18.33 6.70
C GLU A 177 -11.26 -19.49 7.17
N GLY A 178 -11.73 -20.25 8.15
CA GLY A 178 -11.00 -21.41 8.69
C GLY A 178 -9.91 -21.09 9.70
N ILE A 179 -9.56 -19.81 9.91
CA ILE A 179 -8.53 -19.46 10.91
C ILE A 179 -9.00 -19.81 12.33
N ARG A 180 -8.09 -20.42 13.09
CA ARG A 180 -8.31 -21.03 14.39
C ARG A 180 -7.11 -20.74 15.28
N PHE A 181 -7.34 -20.42 16.55
CA PHE A 181 -6.29 -19.98 17.48
C PHE A 181 -6.17 -20.89 18.71
N GLU A 182 -6.91 -22.00 18.75
CA GLU A 182 -6.93 -22.94 19.88
C GLU A 182 -5.55 -23.53 20.16
N ASP A 183 -4.78 -23.83 19.10
CA ASP A 183 -3.43 -24.39 19.16
C ASP A 183 -2.34 -23.35 18.83
N TYR A 184 -2.61 -22.06 19.04
CA TYR A 184 -1.68 -20.99 18.71
C TYR A 184 -0.45 -20.99 19.62
N ASP A 185 0.73 -21.36 19.08
CA ASP A 185 1.99 -21.34 19.80
C ASP A 185 2.59 -19.92 19.85
N ALA A 186 2.33 -19.22 20.94
CA ALA A 186 2.84 -17.87 21.21
C ALA A 186 4.38 -17.81 21.31
N ALA A 187 5.04 -18.90 21.72
CA ALA A 187 6.50 -18.92 21.84
C ALA A 187 7.16 -18.93 20.45
N ILE A 188 6.64 -19.75 19.53
CA ILE A 188 7.12 -19.78 18.13
C ILE A 188 6.63 -18.56 17.34
N ALA A 189 5.45 -18.01 17.67
CA ALA A 189 4.99 -16.74 17.09
C ALA A 189 5.87 -15.54 17.46
N GLY A 190 6.61 -15.63 18.57
CA GLY A 190 7.64 -14.66 18.96
C GLY A 190 7.25 -13.70 20.08
N SER A 191 6.12 -13.89 20.74
CA SER A 191 5.74 -13.10 21.92
C SER A 191 4.69 -13.83 22.77
N PRO A 192 4.79 -13.81 24.10
CA PRO A 192 3.71 -14.29 24.98
C PRO A 192 2.50 -13.34 25.02
N TYR A 193 2.66 -12.07 24.59
CA TYR A 193 1.61 -11.05 24.70
C TYR A 193 0.56 -11.17 23.61
N GLY A 194 -0.70 -11.42 24.00
CA GLY A 194 -1.89 -11.48 23.15
C GLY A 194 -2.73 -10.21 23.23
N PHE A 195 -3.95 -10.25 22.67
CA PHE A 195 -4.85 -9.10 22.60
C PHE A 195 -5.12 -8.45 23.99
N ASP A 196 -5.37 -9.28 25.01
CA ASP A 196 -5.73 -8.81 26.36
C ASP A 196 -4.56 -8.20 27.14
N ASP A 197 -3.32 -8.38 26.67
CA ASP A 197 -2.12 -7.84 27.32
C ASP A 197 -1.84 -6.38 26.93
N TYR A 198 -2.33 -5.93 25.77
CA TYR A 198 -2.14 -4.56 25.29
C TYR A 198 -3.13 -3.59 25.94
N ARG A 199 -2.64 -2.39 26.28
CA ARG A 199 -3.49 -1.34 26.89
C ARG A 199 -3.76 -0.22 25.91
N ILE A 200 -5.01 0.23 25.86
CA ILE A 200 -5.38 1.43 25.09
C ILE A 200 -4.55 2.62 25.59
N GLY A 201 -3.84 3.28 24.68
CA GLY A 201 -2.97 4.43 24.96
C GLY A 201 -1.54 4.07 25.38
N GLU A 202 -1.22 2.78 25.52
CA GLU A 202 0.16 2.30 25.60
C GLU A 202 0.96 2.73 24.37
N ARG A 203 2.26 2.94 24.56
CA ARG A 203 3.20 3.20 23.47
C ARG A 203 4.28 2.14 23.46
N VAL A 204 4.56 1.61 22.28
CA VAL A 204 5.57 0.58 22.07
C VAL A 204 6.68 1.17 21.20
N ASP A 205 7.86 1.37 21.78
CA ASP A 205 9.07 1.66 21.02
C ASP A 205 9.58 0.34 20.41
N HIS A 206 9.68 0.28 19.08
CA HIS A 206 10.09 -0.93 18.37
C HIS A 206 11.62 -1.08 18.29
N VAL A 207 12.37 -0.10 18.80
CA VAL A 207 13.84 -0.09 19.03
C VAL A 207 14.69 -0.12 17.77
N ASP A 208 14.47 -1.10 16.90
CA ASP A 208 15.32 -1.39 15.75
C ASP A 208 15.24 -0.29 14.67
N GLY A 209 16.37 -0.07 13.99
CA GLY A 209 16.50 0.87 12.88
C GLY A 209 16.97 0.19 11.61
N MET A 210 16.34 0.50 10.48
CA MET A 210 16.73 -0.03 9.15
C MET A 210 17.08 1.11 8.19
N THR A 211 18.33 1.12 7.70
CA THR A 211 18.81 2.10 6.71
C THR A 211 18.42 1.68 5.31
N ILE A 212 17.81 2.61 4.57
CA ILE A 212 17.30 2.33 3.23
C ILE A 212 18.41 2.44 2.19
N GLU A 213 18.53 1.43 1.33
CA GLU A 213 19.43 1.47 0.18
C GLU A 213 18.72 1.79 -1.15
N GLU A 214 19.43 2.42 -2.09
CA GLU A 214 18.86 2.79 -3.40
C GLU A 214 18.35 1.58 -4.18
N ALA A 215 19.08 0.47 -4.13
CA ALA A 215 18.69 -0.76 -4.82
C ALA A 215 17.44 -1.38 -4.19
N GLU A 216 17.36 -1.38 -2.87
CA GLU A 216 16.29 -2.03 -2.08
C GLU A 216 14.92 -1.44 -2.41
N HIS A 217 14.73 -0.12 -2.24
CA HIS A 217 13.42 0.49 -2.48
C HIS A 217 13.02 0.43 -3.97
N GLN A 218 14.00 0.49 -4.89
CA GLN A 218 13.72 0.36 -6.31
C GLN A 218 13.30 -1.07 -6.68
N VAL A 219 13.94 -2.09 -6.12
CA VAL A 219 13.57 -3.49 -6.32
C VAL A 219 12.17 -3.75 -5.76
N ALA A 220 11.86 -3.25 -4.56
CA ALA A 220 10.51 -3.30 -4.01
C ALA A 220 9.49 -2.63 -4.95
N THR A 221 9.78 -1.41 -5.42
CA THR A 221 8.88 -0.67 -6.30
C THR A 221 8.68 -1.38 -7.66
N ARG A 222 9.71 -2.04 -8.19
CA ARG A 222 9.64 -2.88 -9.40
C ARG A 222 8.82 -4.14 -9.18
N LEU A 223 8.96 -4.80 -8.02
CA LEU A 223 8.15 -5.96 -7.64
C LEU A 223 6.65 -5.65 -7.75
N TYR A 224 6.25 -4.46 -7.30
CA TYR A 224 4.87 -3.95 -7.36
C TYR A 224 4.44 -3.48 -8.77
N GLN A 225 5.37 -3.44 -9.72
CA GLN A 225 5.18 -2.85 -11.04
C GLN A 225 4.65 -1.40 -10.97
N ASN A 226 5.07 -0.67 -9.93
CA ASN A 226 4.82 0.76 -9.77
C ASN A 226 5.82 1.53 -10.64
N THR A 227 5.33 2.43 -11.49
CA THR A 227 6.14 3.16 -12.49
C THR A 227 6.33 4.64 -12.18
N ALA A 228 6.05 5.09 -10.96
CA ALA A 228 6.22 6.49 -10.59
C ALA A 228 7.70 6.91 -10.72
N LYS A 229 7.94 7.92 -11.57
CA LYS A 229 9.29 8.31 -12.03
C LYS A 229 10.21 8.73 -10.88
N GLY A 230 9.65 9.31 -9.81
CA GLY A 230 10.40 9.80 -8.66
C GLY A 230 11.22 8.74 -7.92
N HIS A 231 10.84 7.47 -8.05
CA HIS A 231 11.55 6.34 -7.43
C HIS A 231 12.76 5.88 -8.25
N PHE A 232 12.80 6.19 -9.56
CA PHE A 232 13.74 5.57 -10.49
C PHE A 232 14.71 6.56 -11.15
N ASP A 233 14.21 7.71 -11.58
CA ASP A 233 14.96 8.60 -12.45
C ASP A 233 15.74 9.64 -11.64
N ALA A 234 16.99 9.31 -11.30
CA ALA A 234 17.89 10.22 -10.61
C ALA A 234 18.19 11.49 -11.44
N ARG A 235 18.20 11.41 -12.77
CA ARG A 235 18.46 12.57 -13.63
C ARG A 235 17.30 13.57 -13.56
N LEU A 236 16.07 13.09 -13.64
CA LEU A 236 14.87 13.90 -13.44
C LEU A 236 14.82 14.50 -12.04
N GLN A 237 15.20 13.72 -11.02
CA GLN A 237 15.10 14.16 -9.64
C GLN A 237 16.19 15.16 -9.22
N ARG A 238 17.35 15.21 -9.90
CA ARG A 238 18.40 16.22 -9.64
C ARG A 238 17.89 17.66 -9.74
N SER A 239 16.98 17.94 -10.68
CA SER A 239 16.35 19.26 -10.84
C SER A 239 15.05 19.41 -10.07
N SER A 240 14.60 18.37 -9.36
CA SER A 240 13.44 18.46 -8.47
C SER A 240 13.82 19.13 -7.15
N ARG A 241 12.82 19.58 -6.38
CA ARG A 241 13.04 20.12 -5.03
C ARG A 241 13.76 19.18 -4.06
N PHE A 242 13.81 17.88 -4.36
CA PHE A 242 14.43 16.88 -3.49
C PHE A 242 15.89 16.59 -3.85
N GLY A 243 16.32 16.91 -5.08
CA GLY A 243 17.69 16.68 -5.57
C GLY A 243 18.12 15.21 -5.72
N ARG A 244 17.33 14.26 -5.24
CA ARG A 244 17.58 12.81 -5.26
C ARG A 244 16.29 12.03 -5.43
N ARG A 245 16.40 10.73 -5.74
CA ARG A 245 15.24 9.83 -5.80
C ARG A 245 14.51 9.81 -4.46
N ILE A 246 13.20 9.67 -4.54
CA ILE A 246 12.34 9.57 -3.36
C ILE A 246 11.95 8.11 -3.21
N VAL A 247 12.04 7.60 -1.99
CA VAL A 247 11.57 6.26 -1.63
C VAL A 247 10.04 6.20 -1.76
N TYR A 248 9.51 5.10 -2.30
CA TYR A 248 8.06 4.87 -2.32
C TYR A 248 7.51 4.88 -0.90
N GLY A 249 6.53 5.73 -0.60
CA GLY A 249 5.98 5.81 0.77
C GLY A 249 5.44 4.49 1.30
N GLY A 250 4.94 3.58 0.45
CA GLY A 250 4.53 2.24 0.88
C GLY A 250 5.69 1.34 1.32
N HIS A 251 6.91 1.60 0.84
CA HIS A 251 8.11 0.92 1.34
C HIS A 251 8.35 1.26 2.82
N ILE A 252 8.10 2.52 3.24
CA ILE A 252 8.17 2.92 4.65
C ILE A 252 7.08 2.22 5.49
N ILE A 253 5.87 2.03 4.93
CA ILE A 253 4.80 1.28 5.60
C ILE A 253 5.25 -0.17 5.87
N SER A 254 5.86 -0.83 4.88
CA SER A 254 6.37 -2.20 5.01
C SER A 254 7.53 -2.30 6.00
N LEU A 255 8.47 -1.35 5.99
CA LEU A 255 9.56 -1.29 6.98
C LEU A 255 9.02 -1.10 8.40
N ALA A 256 8.13 -0.14 8.61
CA ALA A 256 7.51 0.10 9.91
C ALA A 256 6.74 -1.12 10.42
N ARG A 257 6.04 -1.85 9.52
CA ARG A 257 5.37 -3.11 9.85
C ARG A 257 6.36 -4.20 10.24
N SER A 258 7.48 -4.33 9.52
CA SER A 258 8.50 -5.33 9.86
C SER A 258 9.11 -5.06 11.24
N LEU A 259 9.53 -3.81 11.46
CA LEU A 259 10.07 -3.35 12.75
C LEU A 259 9.06 -3.55 13.89
N SER A 260 7.76 -3.35 13.63
CA SER A 260 6.74 -3.51 14.66
C SER A 260 6.57 -4.94 15.18
N PHE A 261 7.14 -5.94 14.50
CA PHE A 261 7.24 -7.29 15.06
C PHE A 261 7.84 -7.28 16.47
N ASN A 262 8.84 -6.43 16.72
CA ASN A 262 9.37 -6.21 18.06
C ASN A 262 8.34 -5.44 18.91
N GLY A 263 7.55 -6.18 19.70
CA GLY A 263 6.49 -5.63 20.55
C GLY A 263 5.08 -5.82 20.01
N LEU A 264 4.88 -6.22 18.75
CA LEU A 264 3.56 -6.59 18.19
C LEU A 264 3.57 -7.93 17.41
N ALA A 265 4.43 -8.89 17.78
CA ALA A 265 4.59 -10.16 17.05
C ALA A 265 3.27 -10.94 16.82
N ASN A 266 2.35 -10.92 17.80
CA ASN A 266 1.04 -11.59 17.69
C ASN A 266 -0.03 -10.78 16.96
N ALA A 267 0.24 -9.53 16.57
CA ALA A 267 -0.61 -8.79 15.64
C ALA A 267 -0.41 -9.32 14.21
N ALA A 268 -0.73 -10.59 13.99
CA ALA A 268 -0.19 -11.39 12.88
C ALA A 268 -0.62 -10.92 11.48
N THR A 269 -1.77 -10.25 11.35
CA THR A 269 -2.29 -9.82 10.05
C THR A 269 -2.92 -8.43 10.12
N VAL A 270 -2.63 -7.57 9.13
CA VAL A 270 -3.30 -6.28 8.95
C VAL A 270 -4.61 -6.51 8.18
N LEU A 271 -5.76 -6.21 8.80
CA LEU A 271 -7.08 -6.39 8.16
C LEU A 271 -7.62 -5.11 7.49
N ALA A 272 -7.13 -3.95 7.91
CA ALA A 272 -7.54 -2.67 7.37
C ALA A 272 -6.47 -1.59 7.55
N ILE A 273 -6.53 -0.55 6.71
CA ILE A 273 -5.77 0.71 6.89
C ILE A 273 -6.79 1.84 7.06
N ASN A 274 -6.87 2.38 8.28
CA ASN A 274 -7.82 3.45 8.63
C ASN A 274 -7.44 4.76 7.94
N SER A 275 -6.16 5.11 8.02
CA SER A 275 -5.57 6.27 7.34
C SER A 275 -4.06 6.09 7.24
N GLY A 276 -3.40 6.97 6.50
CA GLY A 276 -1.94 7.04 6.43
C GLY A 276 -1.49 8.32 5.77
N ARG A 277 -0.38 8.90 6.23
CA ARG A 277 0.15 10.15 5.69
C ARG A 277 1.66 10.07 5.54
N HIS A 278 2.14 10.33 4.33
CA HIS A 278 3.56 10.48 4.03
C HIS A 278 3.97 11.93 4.36
N VAL A 279 4.31 12.17 5.63
CA VAL A 279 4.52 13.52 6.16
C VAL A 279 5.76 14.22 5.61
N ASN A 280 6.81 13.45 5.36
CA ASN A 280 8.07 13.91 4.77
C ASN A 280 8.56 12.89 3.74
N PRO A 281 9.32 13.33 2.71
CA PRO A 281 9.98 12.41 1.80
C PRO A 281 11.04 11.59 2.55
N ALA A 282 11.16 10.32 2.20
CA ALA A 282 12.30 9.49 2.57
C ALA A 282 13.19 9.27 1.35
N ALA A 283 14.47 9.04 1.58
CA ALA A 283 15.47 8.75 0.55
C ALA A 283 16.44 7.66 1.04
N ALA A 284 17.21 7.11 0.11
CA ALA A 284 18.30 6.22 0.48
C ALA A 284 19.32 6.92 1.38
N GLY A 285 19.87 6.16 2.33
CA GLY A 285 20.73 6.64 3.42
C GLY A 285 19.96 7.08 4.67
N ASP A 286 18.64 7.29 4.58
CA ASP A 286 17.83 7.55 5.77
C ASP A 286 17.63 6.24 6.56
N THR A 287 17.71 6.30 7.89
CA THR A 287 17.42 5.17 8.79
C THR A 287 16.02 5.30 9.37
N VAL A 288 15.19 4.29 9.15
CA VAL A 288 13.80 4.24 9.62
C VAL A 288 13.74 3.54 10.97
N TYR A 289 13.12 4.21 11.93
CA TYR A 289 12.66 3.65 13.21
C TYR A 289 11.13 3.77 13.27
N CYS A 290 10.48 3.02 14.15
CA CYS A 290 9.04 3.18 14.39
C CYS A 290 8.65 2.95 15.86
N TRP A 291 7.45 3.43 16.19
CA TRP A 291 6.76 3.17 17.45
C TRP A 291 5.25 3.07 17.17
N SER A 292 4.51 2.40 18.05
CA SER A 292 3.03 2.28 18.00
C SER A 292 2.38 2.90 19.22
#